data_AF-A0AAE4NKZ2-F1
#
_entry.id   AF-A0AAE4NKZ2-F1
#
_cell.length_a   1.000
_cell.length_b   1.000
_cell.length_c   1.000
_cell.angle_alpha   90.00
_cell.angle_beta   90.00
_cell.angle_gamma   90.00
#
_symmetry.space_group_name_H-M   'P 1'
#
loop_
_entity.id
_entity.type
_entity.pdbx_description
1 polymer ?
#
loop_
_entity_poly.entity_id
_entity_poly.type
_entity_poly.pdbx_seq_one_letter_code
_entity_poly.pdbx_strand_id
1 'polypeptide(L)'
;MSFLSRAACILLPCTLVACSSAPAEPEVEHLSVEVLGTASLPPNSFTQGLETDPGGNLLLGTGQWGESRLERFSPETGETLAETRLDNRYFGEGITQTGDSIWQLTWKSGQALKYNQNLHQVDTATYTGEGWGLCNNDEELLMSNGSATLRHMDPETFAERSTTDVTLEGKPLEDINELECVGDSVYANVWMDDNIYRIDPSTGRVTAVISTDAIDKSRYTNPDDVLNGIAHIKDDEFWLTGKRWEELFHVRVR
;
A
#
# COMPACT_ATOMS: atom_id res chain seq x y z
N MET A 1 59.55 -16.92 -69.35
CA MET A 1 58.12 -16.76 -69.04
C MET A 1 57.99 -16.69 -67.53
N SER A 2 57.83 -15.49 -66.97
CA SER A 2 57.69 -15.25 -65.53
C SER A 2 56.23 -14.91 -65.25
N PHE A 3 55.56 -15.69 -64.40
CA PHE A 3 54.20 -15.43 -63.94
C PHE A 3 54.27 -14.74 -62.56
N LEU A 4 53.82 -13.49 -62.51
CA LEU A 4 53.60 -12.74 -61.26
C LEU A 4 52.15 -12.95 -60.81
N SER A 5 51.97 -13.62 -59.66
CA SER A 5 50.68 -13.76 -58.99
C SER A 5 50.40 -12.52 -58.15
N ARG A 6 49.28 -11.83 -58.40
CA ARG A 6 48.79 -10.71 -57.58
C ARG A 6 47.74 -11.23 -56.60
N ALA A 7 48.05 -11.21 -55.30
CA ALA A 7 47.07 -11.43 -54.24
C ALA A 7 46.29 -10.12 -53.99
N ALA A 8 44.96 -10.18 -54.05
CA ALA A 8 44.07 -9.09 -53.70
C ALA A 8 43.66 -9.22 -52.22
N CYS A 9 44.04 -8.25 -51.39
CA CYS A 9 43.54 -8.12 -50.03
C CYS A 9 42.12 -7.56 -50.05
N ILE A 10 41.15 -8.36 -49.61
CA ILE A 10 39.78 -7.91 -49.34
C ILE A 10 39.76 -7.38 -47.90
N LEU A 11 39.56 -6.08 -47.74
CA LEU A 11 39.32 -5.44 -46.44
C LEU A 11 37.84 -5.59 -46.08
N LEU A 12 37.54 -6.40 -45.07
CA LEU A 12 36.21 -6.44 -44.45
C LEU A 12 36.03 -5.21 -43.54
N PRO A 13 34.94 -4.45 -43.67
CA PRO A 13 34.64 -3.36 -42.73
C PRO A 13 34.12 -3.94 -41.42
N CYS A 14 34.88 -3.73 -40.36
CA CYS A 14 34.50 -4.08 -38.98
C CYS A 14 33.48 -3.03 -38.50
N THR A 15 32.19 -3.36 -38.54
CA THR A 15 31.14 -2.49 -37.96
C THR A 15 31.21 -2.60 -36.44
N LEU A 16 31.71 -1.54 -35.80
CA LEU A 16 31.66 -1.37 -34.35
C LEU A 16 30.19 -1.29 -33.92
N VAL A 17 29.68 -2.37 -33.35
CA VAL A 17 28.41 -2.37 -32.63
C VAL A 17 28.66 -1.64 -31.32
N ALA A 18 28.18 -0.40 -31.23
CA ALA A 18 28.14 0.32 -29.96
C ALA A 18 27.11 -0.37 -29.07
N CYS A 19 27.58 -1.11 -28.07
CA CYS A 19 26.74 -1.59 -26.98
C CYS A 19 26.23 -0.36 -26.22
N SER A 20 25.01 0.08 -26.51
CA SER A 20 24.32 1.08 -25.70
C SER A 20 23.92 0.39 -24.40
N SER A 21 24.67 0.63 -23.32
CA SER A 21 24.26 0.22 -21.98
C SER A 21 22.94 0.89 -21.65
N ALA A 22 21.92 0.12 -21.27
CA ALA A 22 20.70 0.67 -20.71
C ALA A 22 21.06 1.59 -19.51
N PRO A 23 20.32 2.69 -19.28
CA PRO A 23 20.53 3.51 -18.10
C PRO A 23 20.47 2.61 -16.85
N ALA A 24 21.41 2.79 -15.93
CA ALA A 24 21.31 2.15 -14.62
C ALA A 24 20.02 2.62 -13.96
N GLU A 25 19.25 1.68 -13.45
CA GLU A 25 18.02 2.02 -12.74
C GLU A 25 18.37 2.84 -11.49
N PRO A 26 17.51 3.79 -11.09
CA PRO A 26 17.73 4.53 -9.86
C PRO A 26 17.78 3.59 -8.65
N GLU A 27 18.72 3.88 -7.75
CA GLU A 27 18.95 3.15 -6.50
C GLU A 27 17.77 3.34 -5.55
N VAL A 28 17.46 2.30 -4.75
CA VAL A 28 16.39 2.35 -3.75
C VAL A 28 16.84 3.23 -2.59
N GLU A 29 16.02 4.20 -2.21
CA GLU A 29 16.29 5.06 -1.06
C GLU A 29 16.10 4.29 0.25
N HIS A 30 16.97 4.52 1.22
CA HIS A 30 16.83 4.00 2.57
C HIS A 30 16.53 5.14 3.52
N LEU A 31 15.27 5.20 3.96
CA LEU A 31 14.73 6.26 4.79
C LEU A 31 14.37 5.71 6.18
N SER A 32 14.01 6.62 7.08
CA SER A 32 13.54 6.28 8.42
C SER A 32 12.39 7.18 8.85
N VAL A 33 11.68 6.77 9.87
CA VAL A 33 10.68 7.63 10.51
C VAL A 33 11.26 8.36 11.72
N GLU A 34 10.84 9.61 11.92
CA GLU A 34 10.96 10.35 13.17
C GLU A 34 9.59 10.41 13.84
N VAL A 35 9.47 9.95 15.09
CA VAL A 35 8.22 10.05 15.86
C VAL A 35 8.05 11.49 16.36
N LEU A 36 7.00 12.16 15.88
CA LEU A 36 6.63 13.52 16.26
C LEU A 36 5.66 13.56 17.45
N GLY A 37 4.86 12.50 17.62
CA GLY A 37 3.88 12.41 18.70
C GLY A 37 3.10 11.10 18.63
N THR A 38 2.19 10.93 19.59
CA THR A 38 1.28 9.78 19.65
C THR A 38 -0.14 10.21 19.99
N ALA A 39 -1.11 9.42 19.55
CA ALA A 39 -2.50 9.48 19.93
C ALA A 39 -3.00 8.08 20.31
N SER A 40 -4.13 8.00 21.02
CA SER A 40 -4.76 6.72 21.36
C SER A 40 -5.60 6.21 20.19
N LEU A 41 -5.43 4.94 19.86
CA LEU A 41 -6.30 4.24 18.92
C LEU A 41 -7.53 3.68 19.67
N PRO A 42 -8.71 3.56 19.02
CA PRO A 42 -9.80 2.78 19.59
C PRO A 42 -9.33 1.37 20.01
N PRO A 43 -9.69 0.88 21.21
CA PRO A 43 -9.17 -0.37 21.74
C PRO A 43 -9.65 -1.57 20.92
N ASN A 44 -8.87 -2.67 20.93
CA ASN A 44 -9.18 -3.90 20.18
C ASN A 44 -9.35 -3.67 18.67
N SER A 45 -8.64 -2.69 18.10
CA SER A 45 -8.64 -2.43 16.66
C SER A 45 -7.66 -3.36 15.96
N PHE A 46 -8.15 -4.45 15.38
CA PHE A 46 -7.35 -5.27 14.47
C PHE A 46 -7.23 -4.56 13.12
N THR A 47 -6.41 -3.50 13.07
CA THR A 47 -6.29 -2.56 11.95
C THR A 47 -5.93 -3.27 10.65
N GLN A 48 -6.78 -3.11 9.64
CA GLN A 48 -6.56 -3.65 8.29
C GLN A 48 -6.61 -2.57 7.20
N GLY A 49 -7.09 -1.37 7.51
CA GLY A 49 -6.99 -0.20 6.64
C GLY A 49 -7.08 1.09 7.45
N LEU A 50 -6.31 2.09 7.05
CA LEU A 50 -6.29 3.41 7.68
C LEU A 50 -6.23 4.48 6.58
N GLU A 51 -6.99 5.57 6.70
CA GLU A 51 -6.88 6.71 5.78
C GLU A 51 -7.26 8.00 6.49
N THR A 52 -6.59 9.11 6.17
CA THR A 52 -6.99 10.44 6.64
C THR A 52 -8.06 11.01 5.71
N ASP A 53 -9.25 11.27 6.26
CA ASP A 53 -10.32 11.92 5.49
C ASP A 53 -10.04 13.42 5.26
N PRO A 54 -10.74 14.08 4.31
CA PRO A 54 -10.51 15.50 4.02
C PRO A 54 -10.74 16.46 5.20
N GLY A 55 -11.40 16.00 6.27
CA GLY A 55 -11.60 16.75 7.50
C GLY A 55 -10.47 16.59 8.52
N GLY A 56 -9.47 15.75 8.24
CA GLY A 56 -8.36 15.42 9.14
C GLY A 56 -8.72 14.36 10.20
N ASN A 57 -9.88 13.71 10.08
CA ASN A 57 -10.21 12.54 10.90
C ASN A 57 -9.67 11.28 10.22
N LEU A 58 -9.66 10.17 10.96
CA LEU A 58 -9.20 8.89 10.44
C LEU A 58 -10.38 7.96 10.16
N LEU A 59 -10.39 7.39 8.96
CA LEU A 59 -11.13 6.19 8.65
C LEU A 59 -10.31 4.97 9.08
N LEU A 60 -10.93 4.05 9.80
CA LEU A 60 -10.29 2.86 10.33
C LEU A 60 -11.12 1.63 9.98
N GLY A 61 -10.58 0.77 9.12
CA GLY A 61 -11.11 -0.55 8.82
C GLY A 61 -10.48 -1.59 9.74
N THR A 62 -11.29 -2.40 10.42
CA THR A 62 -10.81 -3.49 11.27
C THR A 62 -11.22 -4.86 10.75
N GLY A 63 -10.37 -5.85 10.99
CA GLY A 63 -10.64 -7.25 10.76
C GLY A 63 -11.22 -7.98 11.97
N GLN A 64 -11.22 -9.32 11.87
CA GLN A 64 -11.79 -10.33 12.78
C GLN A 64 -13.26 -10.70 12.53
N TRP A 65 -13.53 -11.99 12.45
CA TRP A 65 -14.87 -12.54 12.22
C TRP A 65 -15.82 -12.18 13.37
N GLY A 66 -16.92 -11.49 13.04
CA GLY A 66 -17.89 -11.03 14.05
C GLY A 66 -17.48 -9.78 14.83
N GLU A 67 -16.30 -9.23 14.57
CA GLU A 67 -15.76 -8.03 15.24
C GLU A 67 -15.38 -6.92 14.26
N SER A 68 -15.32 -7.23 12.97
CA SER A 68 -14.96 -6.28 11.91
C SER A 68 -15.91 -5.09 11.88
N ARG A 69 -15.33 -3.89 11.79
CA ARG A 69 -16.06 -2.62 11.72
C ARG A 69 -15.32 -1.61 10.85
N LEU A 70 -16.05 -0.57 10.45
CA LEU A 70 -15.53 0.65 9.86
C LEU A 70 -15.85 1.79 10.82
N GLU A 71 -14.83 2.52 11.23
CA GLU A 71 -14.93 3.67 12.11
C GLU A 71 -14.44 4.94 11.43
N ARG A 72 -15.03 6.07 11.82
CA ARG A 72 -14.41 7.39 11.68
C ARG A 72 -14.11 7.91 13.08
N PHE A 73 -12.86 8.24 13.38
CA PHE A 73 -12.46 8.76 14.69
C PHE A 73 -11.54 9.97 14.57
N SER A 74 -11.56 10.85 15.57
CA SER A 74 -10.66 12.00 15.62
C SER A 74 -9.37 11.63 16.36
N PRO A 75 -8.19 11.70 15.70
CA PRO A 75 -6.92 11.47 16.38
C PRO A 75 -6.58 12.58 17.39
N GLU A 76 -7.16 13.78 17.25
CA GLU A 76 -6.95 14.90 18.18
C GLU A 76 -7.67 14.67 19.51
N THR A 77 -8.92 14.19 19.47
CA THR A 77 -9.74 14.01 20.69
C THR A 77 -9.73 12.57 21.21
N GLY A 78 -9.38 11.60 20.37
CA GLY A 78 -9.50 10.17 20.65
C GLY A 78 -10.94 9.65 20.61
N GLU A 79 -11.88 10.41 20.06
CA GLU A 79 -13.30 10.05 20.03
C GLU A 79 -13.69 9.39 18.69
N THR A 80 -14.39 8.24 18.76
CA THR A 80 -15.10 7.66 17.62
C THR A 80 -16.32 8.53 17.28
N LEU A 81 -16.32 9.09 16.07
CA LEU A 81 -17.35 10.00 15.57
C LEU A 81 -18.50 9.24 14.89
N ALA A 82 -18.18 8.13 14.21
CA ALA A 82 -19.14 7.22 13.61
C ALA A 82 -18.57 5.80 13.56
N GLU A 83 -19.43 4.80 13.65
CA GLU A 83 -19.06 3.38 13.51
C GLU A 83 -20.18 2.64 12.78
N THR A 84 -19.80 1.71 11.91
CA THR A 84 -20.69 0.63 11.47
C THR A 84 -19.99 -0.72 11.63
N ARG A 85 -20.74 -1.73 12.08
CA ARG A 85 -20.25 -3.12 12.11
C ARG A 85 -20.53 -3.79 10.77
N LEU A 86 -19.59 -4.63 10.35
CA LEU A 86 -19.81 -5.50 9.19
C LEU A 86 -20.69 -6.69 9.64
N ASP A 87 -21.39 -7.31 8.68
CA ASP A 87 -22.03 -8.60 8.93
C ASP A 87 -20.98 -9.61 9.42
N ASN A 88 -21.32 -10.42 10.42
CA ASN A 88 -20.41 -11.37 11.06
C ASN A 88 -19.77 -12.37 10.10
N ARG A 89 -20.37 -12.57 8.91
CA ARG A 89 -19.81 -13.40 7.84
C ARG A 89 -18.60 -12.79 7.13
N TYR A 90 -18.25 -11.54 7.42
CA TYR A 90 -17.15 -10.82 6.81
C TYR A 90 -15.99 -10.62 7.79
N PHE A 91 -14.79 -10.69 7.22
CA PHE A 91 -13.56 -10.23 7.83
C PHE A 91 -13.16 -8.99 7.04
N GLY A 92 -13.26 -7.81 7.67
CA GLY A 92 -12.95 -6.52 7.04
C GLY A 92 -11.45 -6.38 6.81
N GLU A 93 -11.11 -5.74 5.69
CA GLU A 93 -9.73 -5.50 5.27
C GLU A 93 -9.55 -3.99 4.94
N GLY A 94 -8.63 -3.67 4.04
CA GLY A 94 -8.28 -2.33 3.59
C GLY A 94 -9.46 -1.48 3.17
N ILE A 95 -9.36 -0.18 3.44
CA ILE A 95 -10.38 0.83 3.14
C ILE A 95 -9.78 1.91 2.28
N THR A 96 -10.61 2.60 1.49
CA THR A 96 -10.21 3.90 0.97
C THR A 96 -11.40 4.81 0.65
N GLN A 97 -11.20 6.13 0.69
CA GLN A 97 -12.22 7.11 0.29
C GLN A 97 -12.09 7.51 -1.18
N THR A 98 -13.22 7.51 -1.90
CA THR A 98 -13.38 7.99 -3.28
C THR A 98 -14.51 9.00 -3.36
N GLY A 99 -14.17 10.29 -3.42
CA GLY A 99 -15.15 11.37 -3.33
C GLY A 99 -16.02 11.24 -2.07
N ASP A 100 -17.33 11.09 -2.26
CA ASP A 100 -18.30 10.93 -1.16
C ASP A 100 -18.51 9.47 -0.70
N SER A 101 -17.80 8.51 -1.29
CA SER A 101 -17.92 7.08 -0.96
C SER A 101 -16.68 6.54 -0.26
N ILE A 102 -16.87 5.51 0.56
CA ILE A 102 -15.78 4.76 1.18
C ILE A 102 -15.92 3.31 0.73
N TRP A 103 -14.83 2.73 0.25
CA TRP A 103 -14.74 1.31 -0.07
C TRP A 103 -14.07 0.57 1.08
N GLN A 104 -14.50 -0.66 1.34
CA GLN A 104 -13.85 -1.58 2.26
C GLN A 104 -13.78 -2.98 1.67
N LEU A 105 -12.59 -3.55 1.65
CA LEU A 105 -12.35 -4.92 1.24
C LEU A 105 -12.79 -5.93 2.30
N THR A 106 -12.94 -7.17 1.86
CA THR A 106 -13.12 -8.33 2.73
C THR A 106 -12.09 -9.40 2.39
N TRP A 107 -11.56 -10.10 3.40
CA TRP A 107 -10.42 -10.99 3.19
C TRP A 107 -10.67 -12.09 2.15
N LYS A 108 -11.57 -13.03 2.43
CA LYS A 108 -11.81 -14.22 1.58
C LYS A 108 -13.15 -14.23 0.86
N SER A 109 -13.99 -13.23 1.12
CA SER A 109 -15.34 -13.20 0.57
C SER A 109 -15.42 -12.65 -0.85
N GLY A 110 -14.35 -12.01 -1.33
CA GLY A 110 -14.34 -11.41 -2.68
C GLY A 110 -15.34 -10.26 -2.82
N GLN A 111 -15.62 -9.52 -1.73
CA GLN A 111 -16.58 -8.42 -1.70
C GLN A 111 -15.90 -7.11 -1.33
N ALA A 112 -16.19 -6.05 -2.08
CA ALA A 112 -15.88 -4.67 -1.73
C ALA A 112 -17.18 -3.98 -1.32
N LEU A 113 -17.28 -3.60 -0.06
CA LEU A 113 -18.45 -2.94 0.52
C LEU A 113 -18.32 -1.43 0.30
N LYS A 114 -19.38 -0.79 -0.22
CA LYS A 114 -19.41 0.67 -0.45
C LYS A 114 -20.26 1.33 0.62
N TYR A 115 -19.71 2.36 1.26
CA TYR A 115 -20.39 3.17 2.26
C TYR A 115 -20.51 4.62 1.81
N ASN A 116 -21.52 5.32 2.33
CA ASN A 116 -21.57 6.77 2.23
C ASN A 116 -20.81 7.45 3.38
N GLN A 117 -20.78 8.78 3.39
CA GLN A 117 -20.13 9.58 4.43
C GLN A 117 -20.64 9.35 5.86
N ASN A 118 -21.82 8.76 6.06
CA ASN A 118 -22.32 8.39 7.39
C ASN A 118 -22.00 6.94 7.76
N LEU A 119 -21.11 6.29 7.01
CA LEU A 119 -20.74 4.88 7.15
C LEU A 119 -21.92 3.92 6.97
N HIS A 120 -22.99 4.33 6.27
CA HIS A 120 -24.06 3.41 5.91
C HIS A 120 -23.67 2.68 4.63
N GLN A 121 -23.72 1.36 4.63
CA GLN A 121 -23.49 0.57 3.43
C GLN A 121 -24.57 0.88 2.40
N VAL A 122 -24.16 1.30 1.21
CA VAL A 122 -25.04 1.69 0.10
C VAL A 122 -24.93 0.78 -1.11
N ASP A 123 -23.82 0.05 -1.25
CA ASP A 123 -23.61 -0.87 -2.36
C ASP A 123 -22.58 -1.96 -2.02
N THR A 124 -22.41 -2.92 -2.91
CA THR A 124 -21.38 -3.95 -2.86
C THR A 124 -20.92 -4.30 -4.27
N ALA A 125 -19.61 -4.35 -4.48
CA ALA A 125 -18.98 -4.90 -5.68
C ALA A 125 -18.26 -6.21 -5.37
N THR A 126 -17.88 -6.94 -6.41
CA THR A 126 -17.20 -8.24 -6.29
C THR A 126 -15.85 -8.23 -6.98
N TYR A 127 -14.87 -8.93 -6.40
CA TYR A 127 -13.58 -9.18 -7.00
C TYR A 127 -13.14 -10.65 -6.80
N THR A 128 -12.23 -11.11 -7.65
CA THR A 128 -11.64 -12.44 -7.55
C THR A 128 -10.49 -12.47 -6.54
N GLY A 129 -10.36 -13.56 -5.79
CA GLY A 129 -9.26 -13.80 -4.87
C GLY A 129 -9.44 -13.11 -3.51
N GLU A 130 -8.33 -12.91 -2.81
CA GLU A 130 -8.30 -12.18 -1.55
C GLU A 130 -8.17 -10.67 -1.77
N GLY A 131 -8.50 -9.88 -0.75
CA GLY A 131 -8.22 -8.44 -0.68
C GLY A 131 -7.62 -8.07 0.65
N TRP A 132 -6.53 -7.29 0.63
CA TRP A 132 -5.75 -6.93 1.82
C TRP A 132 -5.73 -5.41 2.00
N GLY A 133 -4.88 -4.66 1.30
CA GLY A 133 -4.84 -3.20 1.32
C GLY A 133 -5.56 -2.55 0.14
N LEU A 134 -5.97 -1.30 0.32
CA LEU A 134 -6.66 -0.49 -0.69
C LEU A 134 -6.26 0.98 -0.52
N CYS A 135 -5.92 1.67 -1.60
CA CYS A 135 -5.80 3.14 -1.59
C CYS A 135 -6.34 3.75 -2.88
N ASN A 136 -6.67 5.04 -2.84
CA ASN A 136 -7.16 5.83 -3.96
C ASN A 136 -6.11 6.87 -4.38
N ASN A 137 -5.72 6.88 -5.65
CA ASN A 137 -4.83 7.92 -6.21
C ASN A 137 -5.60 8.98 -7.03
N ASP A 138 -6.91 9.08 -6.83
CA ASP A 138 -7.89 9.90 -7.54
C ASP A 138 -8.19 9.52 -9.00
N GLU A 139 -7.37 8.70 -9.64
CA GLU A 139 -7.60 8.16 -10.99
C GLU A 139 -8.15 6.73 -10.97
N GLU A 140 -7.69 5.94 -10.00
CA GLU A 140 -8.03 4.55 -9.80
C GLU A 140 -7.81 4.13 -8.34
N LEU A 141 -8.29 2.93 -8.03
CA LEU A 141 -7.97 2.27 -6.77
C LEU A 141 -6.84 1.29 -6.98
N LEU A 142 -5.91 1.26 -6.05
CA LEU A 142 -4.85 0.27 -6.00
C LEU A 142 -5.11 -0.70 -4.86
N MET A 143 -5.11 -1.99 -5.19
CA MET A 143 -5.50 -3.06 -4.27
C MET A 143 -4.37 -4.09 -4.17
N SER A 144 -3.99 -4.46 -2.95
CA SER A 144 -3.11 -5.59 -2.67
C SER A 144 -3.91 -6.81 -2.20
N ASN A 145 -3.27 -7.98 -2.22
CA ASN A 145 -3.87 -9.23 -1.78
C ASN A 145 -2.85 -10.21 -1.15
N GLY A 146 -1.72 -9.70 -0.66
CA GLY A 146 -0.62 -10.50 -0.13
C GLY A 146 0.31 -11.12 -1.19
N SER A 147 0.02 -11.00 -2.49
CA SER A 147 0.99 -11.35 -3.54
C SER A 147 1.95 -10.19 -3.81
N ALA A 148 2.92 -10.42 -4.70
CA ALA A 148 3.77 -9.36 -5.26
C ALA A 148 3.12 -8.59 -6.42
N THR A 149 1.82 -8.33 -6.38
CA THR A 149 1.11 -7.55 -7.42
C THR A 149 0.19 -6.51 -6.82
N LEU A 150 0.19 -5.30 -7.41
CA LEU A 150 -0.88 -4.33 -7.23
C LEU A 150 -1.92 -4.49 -8.33
N ARG A 151 -3.19 -4.51 -7.95
CA ARG A 151 -4.34 -4.55 -8.87
C ARG A 151 -4.91 -3.15 -9.02
N HIS A 152 -5.10 -2.75 -10.26
CA HIS A 152 -5.63 -1.44 -10.64
C HIS A 152 -7.12 -1.58 -10.87
N MET A 153 -7.94 -0.93 -10.06
CA MET A 153 -9.38 -1.10 -10.04
C MET A 153 -10.09 0.21 -10.39
N ASP A 154 -11.20 0.09 -11.10
CA ASP A 154 -12.08 1.22 -11.41
C ASP A 154 -12.75 1.76 -10.13
N PRO A 155 -12.66 3.07 -9.83
CA PRO A 155 -13.13 3.61 -8.55
C PRO A 155 -14.67 3.67 -8.45
N GLU A 156 -15.38 3.63 -9.59
CA GLU A 156 -16.84 3.66 -9.62
C GLU A 156 -17.44 2.25 -9.50
N THR A 157 -16.90 1.31 -10.28
CA THR A 157 -17.44 -0.05 -10.48
C THR A 157 -16.68 -1.14 -9.74
N PHE A 158 -15.48 -0.84 -9.25
CA PHE A 158 -14.54 -1.82 -8.67
C PHE A 158 -14.07 -2.91 -9.65
N ALA A 159 -14.23 -2.71 -10.96
CA ALA A 159 -13.74 -3.65 -11.95
C ALA A 159 -12.22 -3.57 -12.09
N GLU A 160 -11.54 -4.72 -12.12
CA GLU A 160 -10.10 -4.76 -12.40
C GLU A 160 -9.82 -4.28 -13.83
N ARG A 161 -8.87 -3.36 -13.95
CA ARG A 161 -8.38 -2.78 -15.20
C ARG A 161 -7.07 -3.43 -15.64
N SER A 162 -6.14 -3.59 -14.71
CA SER A 162 -4.80 -4.14 -14.95
C SER A 162 -4.13 -4.55 -13.64
N THR A 163 -2.93 -5.10 -13.76
CA THR A 163 -2.07 -5.45 -12.63
C THR A 163 -0.64 -4.98 -12.89
N THR A 164 0.09 -4.67 -11.82
CA THR A 164 1.51 -4.33 -11.85
C THR A 164 2.27 -5.23 -10.88
N ASP A 165 3.31 -5.90 -11.37
CA ASP A 165 4.17 -6.75 -10.53
C ASP A 165 5.14 -5.87 -9.73
N VAL A 166 5.19 -6.07 -8.41
CA VAL A 166 6.01 -5.27 -7.51
C VAL A 166 7.35 -5.92 -7.28
N THR A 167 8.43 -5.15 -7.41
CA THR A 167 9.80 -5.64 -7.19
C THR A 167 10.64 -4.71 -6.34
N LEU A 168 11.41 -5.31 -5.42
CA LEU A 168 12.52 -4.70 -4.72
C LEU A 168 13.83 -5.20 -5.35
N GLU A 169 14.58 -4.29 -5.98
CA GLU A 169 15.85 -4.61 -6.66
C GLU A 169 15.72 -5.78 -7.64
N GLY A 170 14.61 -5.82 -8.39
CA GLY A 170 14.32 -6.85 -9.39
C GLY A 170 13.83 -8.19 -8.83
N LYS A 171 13.63 -8.31 -7.51
CA LYS A 171 13.00 -9.48 -6.87
C LYS A 171 11.56 -9.17 -6.50
N PRO A 172 10.61 -10.11 -6.66
CA PRO A 172 9.24 -9.91 -6.20
C PRO A 172 9.19 -9.53 -4.72
N LEU A 173 8.40 -8.52 -4.38
CA LEU A 173 8.08 -8.16 -2.99
C LEU A 173 6.71 -8.74 -2.64
N GLU A 174 6.68 -9.88 -1.96
CA GLU A 174 5.44 -10.57 -1.57
C GLU A 174 4.87 -10.00 -0.26
N ASP A 175 3.70 -10.51 0.17
CA ASP A 175 3.04 -10.17 1.43
C ASP A 175 2.64 -8.68 1.58
N ILE A 176 2.45 -7.99 0.45
CA ILE A 176 1.96 -6.61 0.41
C ILE A 176 0.58 -6.54 1.07
N ASN A 177 0.50 -5.72 2.12
CA ASN A 177 -0.66 -5.60 2.99
C ASN A 177 -1.31 -4.23 2.83
N GLU A 178 -1.49 -3.48 3.92
CA GLU A 178 -2.12 -2.17 3.88
C GLU A 178 -1.37 -1.16 2.99
N LEU A 179 -2.14 -0.28 2.34
CA LEU A 179 -1.67 0.65 1.31
C LEU A 179 -2.11 2.08 1.62
N GLU A 180 -1.27 3.05 1.28
CA GLU A 180 -1.63 4.47 1.25
C GLU A 180 -1.10 5.14 -0.03
N CYS A 181 -1.96 5.89 -0.72
CA CYS A 181 -1.62 6.55 -1.99
C CYS A 181 -1.22 8.01 -1.71
N VAL A 182 0.00 8.41 -2.07
CA VAL A 182 0.51 9.78 -1.88
C VAL A 182 1.17 10.29 -3.16
N GLY A 183 0.49 11.22 -3.83
CA GLY A 183 0.90 11.68 -5.15
C GLY A 183 1.01 10.51 -6.12
N ASP A 184 2.15 10.37 -6.78
CA ASP A 184 2.41 9.30 -7.75
C ASP A 184 2.95 7.99 -7.09
N SER A 185 2.93 7.89 -5.76
CA SER A 185 3.52 6.77 -5.01
C SER A 185 2.50 6.02 -4.17
N VAL A 186 2.75 4.73 -3.97
CA VAL A 186 2.04 3.88 -3.00
C VAL A 186 2.98 3.55 -1.86
N TYR A 187 2.56 3.80 -0.64
CA TYR A 187 3.22 3.34 0.57
C TYR A 187 2.54 2.04 0.99
N ALA A 188 3.33 1.01 1.30
CA ALA A 188 2.79 -0.30 1.62
C ALA A 188 3.44 -0.88 2.87
N ASN A 189 2.61 -1.43 3.75
CA ASN A 189 3.09 -2.43 4.70
C ASN A 189 3.35 -3.75 3.97
N VAL A 190 4.35 -4.49 4.45
CA VAL A 190 4.55 -5.91 4.13
C VAL A 190 4.30 -6.71 5.39
N TRP A 191 3.42 -7.71 5.32
CA TRP A 191 3.01 -8.46 6.50
C TRP A 191 4.20 -9.16 7.15
N MET A 192 4.33 -9.01 8.48
CA MET A 192 5.46 -9.50 9.28
C MET A 192 6.80 -8.78 9.06
N ASP A 193 6.82 -7.67 8.32
CA ASP A 193 7.97 -6.76 8.20
C ASP A 193 7.72 -5.48 9.03
N ASP A 194 8.82 -4.92 9.54
CA ASP A 194 8.83 -3.67 10.30
C ASP A 194 9.14 -2.45 9.42
N ASN A 195 9.32 -2.62 8.12
CA ASN A 195 9.52 -1.53 7.16
C ASN A 195 8.22 -1.15 6.43
N ILE A 196 8.20 0.07 5.90
CA ILE A 196 7.23 0.52 4.90
C ILE A 196 7.95 0.67 3.56
N TYR A 197 7.29 0.29 2.49
CA TYR A 197 7.85 0.33 1.14
C TYR A 197 7.14 1.39 0.30
N ARG A 198 7.90 2.29 -0.31
CA ARG A 198 7.38 3.25 -1.28
C ARG A 198 7.52 2.66 -2.68
N ILE A 199 6.43 2.52 -3.41
CA ILE A 199 6.31 1.84 -4.68
C ILE A 199 5.83 2.83 -5.74
N ASP A 200 6.46 2.83 -6.90
CA ASP A 200 5.90 3.45 -8.11
C ASP A 200 4.87 2.46 -8.69
N PRO A 201 3.56 2.78 -8.66
CA PRO A 201 2.52 1.85 -9.09
C PRO A 201 2.47 1.67 -10.62
N SER A 202 3.12 2.53 -11.40
CA SER A 202 3.16 2.41 -12.87
C SER A 202 4.20 1.40 -13.34
N THR A 203 5.30 1.26 -12.57
CA THR A 203 6.40 0.34 -12.90
C THR A 203 6.51 -0.85 -11.94
N GLY A 204 5.87 -0.76 -10.77
CA GLY A 204 5.96 -1.73 -9.69
C GLY A 204 7.28 -1.69 -8.92
N ARG A 205 8.17 -0.73 -9.23
CA ARG A 205 9.46 -0.65 -8.56
C ARG A 205 9.30 -0.06 -7.17
N VAL A 206 9.91 -0.72 -6.19
CA VAL A 206 10.18 -0.09 -4.90
C VAL A 206 11.21 1.02 -5.11
N THR A 207 10.86 2.24 -4.71
CA THR A 207 11.70 3.44 -4.75
C THR A 207 12.31 3.77 -3.40
N ALA A 208 11.69 3.33 -2.29
CA ALA A 208 12.28 3.48 -0.96
C ALA A 208 11.89 2.33 -0.01
N VAL A 209 12.80 2.02 0.92
CA VAL A 209 12.55 1.22 2.12
C VAL A 209 12.65 2.15 3.33
N ILE A 210 11.59 2.20 4.13
CA ILE A 210 11.42 3.15 5.23
C ILE A 210 11.41 2.36 6.54
N SER A 211 12.47 2.49 7.34
CA SER A 211 12.56 1.84 8.64
C SER A 211 11.65 2.52 9.67
N THR A 212 10.92 1.71 10.43
CA THR A 212 10.08 2.16 11.55
C THR A 212 10.66 1.81 12.92
N ASP A 213 11.96 1.53 13.01
CA ASP A 213 12.66 1.14 14.26
C ASP A 213 12.60 2.22 15.35
N ALA A 214 12.29 3.48 14.99
CA ALA A 214 12.07 4.56 15.95
C ALA A 214 10.77 4.41 16.76
N ILE A 215 9.86 3.52 16.35
CA ILE A 215 8.61 3.21 17.05
C ILE A 215 8.88 2.10 18.08
N ASP A 216 8.54 2.33 19.36
CA ASP A 216 8.62 1.30 20.39
C ASP A 216 7.45 0.32 20.28
N LYS A 217 7.73 -0.85 19.70
CA LYS A 217 6.77 -1.93 19.51
C LYS A 217 6.84 -3.00 20.61
N SER A 218 7.74 -2.86 21.59
CA SER A 218 8.12 -3.94 22.52
C SER A 218 6.98 -4.45 23.40
N ARG A 219 5.91 -3.65 23.57
CA ARG A 219 4.70 -4.03 24.31
C ARG A 219 3.78 -4.98 23.52
N TYR A 220 3.86 -4.99 22.19
CA TYR A 220 3.03 -5.81 21.31
C TYR A 220 3.70 -7.16 21.07
N THR A 221 3.47 -8.08 22.00
CA THR A 221 4.17 -9.38 22.04
C THR A 221 3.41 -10.53 21.37
N ASN A 222 2.14 -10.30 21.03
CA ASN A 222 1.38 -11.28 20.27
C ASN A 222 1.87 -11.27 18.81
N PRO A 223 2.18 -12.44 18.21
CA PRO A 223 2.72 -12.51 16.85
C PRO A 223 1.79 -11.91 15.77
N ASP A 224 0.50 -11.76 16.06
CA ASP A 224 -0.47 -11.15 15.15
C ASP A 224 -0.59 -9.63 15.34
N ASP A 225 0.05 -9.03 16.35
CA ASP A 225 0.01 -7.58 16.67
C ASP A 225 1.08 -6.79 15.92
N VAL A 226 1.11 -6.96 14.60
CA VAL A 226 2.16 -6.42 13.72
C VAL A 226 1.85 -5.01 13.20
N LEU A 227 2.87 -4.30 12.73
CA LEU A 227 2.74 -3.04 11.99
C LEU A 227 1.77 -3.22 10.81
N ASN A 228 0.73 -2.39 10.76
CA ASN A 228 -0.28 -2.38 9.70
C ASN A 228 -1.19 -1.15 9.85
N GLY A 229 -1.29 -0.32 8.83
CA GLY A 229 -2.06 0.93 8.83
C GLY A 229 -1.17 2.15 8.61
N ILE A 230 -1.36 2.82 7.47
CA ILE A 230 -0.61 3.98 7.03
C ILE A 230 -1.63 5.01 6.58
N ALA A 231 -1.57 6.23 7.10
CA ALA A 231 -2.41 7.32 6.60
C ALA A 231 -1.59 8.60 6.46
N HIS A 232 -1.62 9.19 5.28
CA HIS A 232 -0.94 10.45 4.98
C HIS A 232 -1.65 11.60 5.68
N ILE A 233 -0.87 12.56 6.18
CA ILE A 233 -1.40 13.79 6.79
C ILE A 233 -1.16 14.96 5.85
N LYS A 234 0.11 15.17 5.49
CA LYS A 234 0.61 16.23 4.61
C LYS A 234 2.11 16.02 4.42
N ASP A 235 2.67 16.55 3.32
CA ASP A 235 4.12 16.51 3.06
C ASP A 235 4.69 15.09 3.30
N ASP A 236 5.70 14.95 4.17
CA ASP A 236 6.28 13.66 4.58
C ASP A 236 5.74 13.15 5.93
N GLU A 237 4.60 13.67 6.40
CA GLU A 237 3.99 13.31 7.69
C GLU A 237 2.85 12.29 7.53
N PHE A 238 2.87 11.27 8.40
CA PHE A 238 1.97 10.14 8.37
C PHE A 238 1.50 9.76 9.77
N TRP A 239 0.35 9.12 9.84
CA TRP A 239 -0.08 8.28 10.94
C TRP A 239 0.30 6.83 10.66
N LEU A 240 0.95 6.17 11.62
CA LEU A 240 1.26 4.74 11.58
C LEU A 240 0.70 4.03 12.80
N THR A 241 0.26 2.79 12.63
CA THR A 241 -0.17 1.93 13.75
C THR A 241 0.00 0.45 13.41
N GLY A 242 -0.62 -0.43 14.18
CA GLY A 242 -0.61 -1.86 13.96
C GLY A 242 -1.86 -2.55 14.46
N LYS A 243 -1.89 -3.86 14.24
CA LYS A 243 -2.98 -4.73 14.65
C LYS A 243 -3.04 -4.79 16.17
N ARG A 244 -4.18 -4.39 16.74
CA ARG A 244 -4.44 -4.28 18.19
C ARG A 244 -3.47 -3.38 18.94
N TRP A 245 -2.81 -2.45 18.24
CA TRP A 245 -2.04 -1.43 18.91
C TRP A 245 -2.97 -0.46 19.64
N GLU A 246 -2.54 0.02 20.81
CA GLU A 246 -3.27 1.05 21.56
C GLU A 246 -2.84 2.46 21.13
N GLU A 247 -1.76 2.54 20.35
CA GLU A 247 -1.08 3.78 19.97
C GLU A 247 -1.13 3.98 18.45
N LEU A 248 -1.41 5.22 18.07
CA LEU A 248 -1.25 5.78 16.75
C LEU A 248 -0.05 6.73 16.78
N PHE A 249 0.91 6.56 15.88
CA PHE A 249 2.15 7.33 15.86
C PHE A 249 2.10 8.39 14.76
N HIS A 250 2.22 9.66 15.14
CA HIS A 250 2.48 10.75 14.19
C HIS A 250 3.95 10.71 13.86
N VAL A 251 4.29 10.47 12.60
CA VAL A 251 5.68 10.36 12.16
C VAL A 251 5.97 11.29 10.99
N ARG A 252 7.27 11.57 10.79
CA ARG A 252 7.80 12.14 9.55
C ARG A 252 8.79 11.18 8.91
N VAL A 253 8.62 10.90 7.62
CA VAL A 253 9.59 10.15 6.80
C VAL A 253 10.76 11.08 6.44
N ARG A 254 12.00 10.60 6.57
CA ARG A 254 13.22 11.37 6.28
C ARG A 254 14.43 10.51 5.97
#